data_AF-A0A351XNC4-F1
#
_entry.id   AF-A0A351XNC4-F1
#
_cell.length_a   1.000
_cell.length_b   1.000
_cell.length_c   1.000
_cell.angle_alpha   90.00
_cell.angle_beta   90.00
_cell.angle_gamma   90.00
#
_symmetry.space_group_name_H-M   'P 1'
#
loop_
_entity.id
_entity.type
_entity.pdbx_description
1 polymer ?
#
loop_
_entity_poly.entity_id
_entity_poly.type
_entity_poly.pdbx_seq_one_letter_code
_entity_poly.pdbx_strand_id
1 'polypeptide(L)'
;MKRNAFFQLVHRADGIYLKSYPAVDGGLPLKSDDIVTYLNKKQYDEIDLSLVKQFIDASAQMQNALVKIIEGTRLPENEYALFTTDPDGYMARLRLYPPSNDGKRLTLEDLLSLASQSGIQYGIIEKNAEMALKGRLYCTDILLARAQMPVQGRNARIEYNFDANKTNTPEMSEDGSVDFHKLDMIERVKEGQLLATLTPAVQGTEGKSVFGRPLKPAKVKNLVLKHGKHAHLSEDQLEMYSDVSGNVTLVNDTVFVSNVYEVPADVGPSTGDIDYDGSVEIKGNVLSGYTVKASGDITVNGAVEGAVLNAGGKIVLKRGIQGMGKGIMQADGDIISNFIESSRITSGGKVISDAIMHSDVIAHDSILVHGKRGL
;
A
#
# COMPACT_ATOMS: atom_id res chain seq x y z
N MET A 1 -25.82 -39.27 17.72
CA MET A 1 -25.60 -37.85 17.37
C MET A 1 -25.16 -37.16 18.64
N LYS A 2 -23.97 -36.56 18.62
CA LYS A 2 -23.40 -35.82 19.76
C LYS A 2 -24.37 -34.76 20.25
N ARG A 3 -24.68 -34.78 21.56
CA ARG A 3 -25.59 -33.84 22.21
C ARG A 3 -25.02 -33.43 23.56
N ASN A 4 -25.01 -32.13 23.82
CA ASN A 4 -24.62 -31.61 25.12
C ASN A 4 -25.63 -32.03 26.18
N ALA A 5 -25.17 -32.06 27.43
CA ALA A 5 -26.09 -32.07 28.56
C ALA A 5 -26.93 -30.79 28.52
N PHE A 6 -28.19 -30.91 28.92
CA PHE A 6 -29.11 -29.78 28.98
C PHE A 6 -29.96 -29.86 30.24
N PHE A 7 -30.67 -28.79 30.55
CA PHE A 7 -31.60 -28.73 31.67
C PHE A 7 -33.01 -28.43 31.18
N GLN A 8 -34.02 -28.82 31.96
CA GLN A 8 -35.42 -28.52 31.71
C GLN A 8 -36.06 -27.98 32.99
N LEU A 9 -36.94 -26.99 32.86
CA LEU A 9 -37.83 -26.61 33.95
C LEU A 9 -38.95 -27.65 34.13
N VAL A 10 -39.17 -28.09 35.35
CA VAL A 10 -40.29 -28.96 35.72
C VAL A 10 -41.16 -28.19 36.71
N HIS A 11 -42.35 -27.82 36.26
CA HIS A 11 -43.34 -27.10 37.05
C HIS A 11 -44.19 -28.13 37.77
N ARG A 12 -44.28 -28.01 39.09
CA ARG A 12 -45.11 -28.84 39.96
C ARG A 12 -46.02 -27.95 40.80
N ALA A 13 -46.98 -28.57 41.48
CA ALA A 13 -47.90 -27.84 42.37
C ALA A 13 -47.18 -27.13 43.53
N ASP A 14 -46.04 -27.67 43.96
CA ASP A 14 -45.26 -27.19 45.09
C ASP A 14 -44.07 -26.30 44.72
N GLY A 15 -43.72 -26.18 43.43
CA GLY A 15 -42.58 -25.38 43.01
C GLY A 15 -42.10 -25.62 41.59
N ILE A 16 -41.04 -24.91 41.23
CA ILE A 16 -40.34 -25.05 39.96
C ILE A 16 -38.98 -25.69 40.22
N TYR A 17 -38.66 -26.70 39.41
CA TYR A 17 -37.44 -27.50 39.53
C TYR A 17 -36.59 -27.41 38.27
N LEU A 18 -35.27 -27.46 38.43
CA LEU A 18 -34.34 -27.79 37.36
C LEU A 18 -34.14 -29.30 37.30
N LYS A 19 -34.34 -29.89 36.11
CA LYS A 19 -34.04 -31.29 35.81
C LYS A 19 -32.90 -31.39 34.82
N SER A 20 -31.87 -32.18 35.11
CA SER A 20 -30.73 -32.38 34.18
C SER A 20 -30.99 -33.53 33.20
N TYR A 21 -30.34 -33.47 32.04
CA TYR A 21 -30.25 -34.57 31.08
C TYR A 21 -28.79 -34.74 30.67
N PRO A 22 -28.23 -35.96 30.71
CA PRO A 22 -26.81 -36.17 30.48
C PRO A 22 -26.43 -35.94 29.01
N ALA A 23 -25.15 -35.62 28.78
CA ALA A 23 -24.59 -35.53 27.44
C ALA A 23 -24.55 -36.92 26.76
N VAL A 24 -24.62 -36.92 25.43
CA VAL A 24 -24.60 -38.13 24.59
C VAL A 24 -23.45 -38.05 23.58
N ASP A 25 -22.79 -39.17 23.31
CA ASP A 25 -21.67 -39.32 22.36
C ASP A 25 -20.57 -38.26 22.55
N GLY A 26 -20.15 -38.03 23.81
CA GLY A 26 -19.06 -37.09 24.14
C GLY A 26 -19.45 -35.61 24.02
N GLY A 27 -20.74 -35.28 24.17
CA GLY A 27 -21.23 -33.91 24.33
C GLY A 27 -20.68 -33.21 25.57
N LEU A 28 -20.80 -31.88 25.60
CA LEU A 28 -20.31 -31.07 26.71
C LEU A 28 -21.21 -31.20 27.95
N PRO A 29 -20.65 -31.08 29.16
CA PRO A 29 -21.42 -31.03 30.39
C PRO A 29 -22.24 -29.73 30.48
N LEU A 30 -23.18 -29.72 31.40
CA LEU A 30 -24.05 -28.58 31.67
C LEU A 30 -23.23 -27.42 32.25
N LYS A 31 -23.54 -26.19 31.83
CA LYS A 31 -22.86 -24.98 32.32
C LYS A 31 -23.82 -24.15 33.16
N SER A 32 -23.31 -23.56 34.24
CA SER A 32 -24.06 -22.58 35.05
C SER A 32 -24.58 -21.43 34.20
N ASP A 33 -23.75 -20.93 33.30
CA ASP A 33 -24.06 -19.77 32.46
C ASP A 33 -25.27 -20.01 31.56
N ASP A 34 -25.48 -21.25 31.09
CA ASP A 34 -26.64 -21.61 30.29
C ASP A 34 -27.94 -21.48 31.07
N ILE A 35 -27.91 -21.91 32.33
CA ILE A 35 -29.05 -21.89 33.23
C ILE A 35 -29.35 -20.45 33.63
N VAL A 36 -28.34 -19.72 34.11
CA VAL A 36 -28.49 -18.32 34.55
C VAL A 36 -28.95 -17.44 33.39
N THR A 37 -28.38 -17.58 32.20
CA THR A 37 -28.79 -16.81 31.02
C THR A 37 -30.25 -17.06 30.67
N TYR A 38 -30.68 -18.31 30.66
CA TYR A 38 -32.06 -18.66 30.37
C TYR A 38 -33.04 -18.13 31.42
N LEU A 39 -32.73 -18.33 32.71
CA LEU A 39 -33.57 -17.89 33.82
C LEU A 39 -33.76 -16.38 33.81
N ASN A 40 -32.69 -15.61 33.62
CA ASN A 40 -32.76 -14.16 33.50
C ASN A 40 -33.59 -13.73 32.27
N LYS A 41 -33.41 -14.40 31.12
CA LYS A 41 -34.22 -14.11 29.92
C LYS A 41 -35.70 -14.39 30.10
N LYS A 42 -36.03 -15.34 30.97
CA LYS A 42 -37.40 -15.70 31.35
C LYS A 42 -37.91 -14.95 32.60
N GLN A 43 -37.16 -13.96 33.09
CA GLN A 43 -37.54 -13.13 34.25
C GLN A 43 -37.79 -13.99 35.49
N TYR A 44 -36.81 -14.83 35.80
CA TYR A 44 -36.67 -15.52 37.08
C TYR A 44 -35.56 -14.84 37.90
N ASP A 45 -35.75 -13.53 38.15
CA ASP A 45 -34.68 -12.63 38.61
C ASP A 45 -34.34 -12.78 40.10
N GLU A 46 -35.14 -13.54 40.87
CA GLU A 46 -34.99 -13.74 42.32
C GLU A 46 -34.40 -15.13 42.70
N ILE A 47 -33.74 -15.82 41.76
CA ILE A 47 -33.19 -17.15 42.03
C ILE A 47 -31.91 -17.06 42.85
N ASP A 48 -31.85 -17.83 43.94
CA ASP A 48 -30.62 -18.09 44.67
C ASP A 48 -29.64 -18.90 43.79
N LEU A 49 -28.56 -18.25 43.37
CA LEU A 49 -27.51 -18.86 42.55
C LEU A 49 -26.83 -20.06 43.24
N SER A 50 -26.92 -20.16 44.57
CA SER A 50 -26.44 -21.34 45.31
C SER A 50 -27.19 -22.61 44.89
N LEU A 51 -28.49 -22.50 44.57
CA LEU A 51 -29.32 -23.62 44.10
C LEU A 51 -28.94 -24.05 42.68
N VAL A 52 -28.53 -23.09 41.82
CA VAL A 52 -28.01 -23.40 40.48
C VAL A 52 -26.69 -24.16 40.59
N LYS A 53 -25.80 -23.74 41.49
CA LYS A 53 -24.54 -24.44 41.76
C LYS A 53 -24.79 -25.86 42.30
N GLN A 54 -25.68 -25.99 43.29
CA GLN A 54 -26.11 -27.29 43.83
C GLN A 54 -26.65 -28.21 42.74
N PHE A 55 -27.44 -27.67 41.80
CA PHE A 55 -27.96 -28.42 40.68
C PHE A 55 -26.86 -28.88 39.70
N ILE A 56 -25.88 -28.04 39.39
CA ILE A 56 -24.73 -28.42 38.56
C ILE A 56 -23.95 -29.55 39.24
N ASP A 57 -23.63 -29.41 40.52
CA ASP A 57 -22.91 -30.44 41.29
C ASP A 57 -23.68 -31.76 41.33
N ALA A 58 -24.99 -31.71 41.56
CA ALA A 58 -25.87 -32.89 41.52
C ALA A 58 -25.92 -33.54 40.13
N SER A 59 -25.95 -32.74 39.06
CA SER A 59 -25.99 -33.23 37.68
C SER A 59 -24.70 -33.96 37.26
N ALA A 60 -23.58 -33.67 37.91
CA ALA A 60 -22.31 -34.35 37.69
C ALA A 60 -22.26 -35.74 38.35
N GLN A 61 -23.03 -35.96 39.41
CA GLN A 61 -23.00 -37.18 40.22
C GLN A 61 -24.11 -38.18 39.85
N MET A 62 -25.27 -37.69 39.38
CA MET A 62 -26.41 -38.54 39.04
C MET A 62 -27.10 -38.12 37.74
N GLN A 63 -27.66 -39.12 37.05
CA GLN A 63 -28.51 -38.88 35.89
C GLN A 63 -29.87 -38.32 36.34
N ASN A 64 -30.40 -37.35 35.60
CA ASN A 64 -31.69 -36.74 35.90
C ASN A 64 -31.78 -36.07 37.27
N ALA A 65 -30.71 -35.39 37.71
CA ALA A 65 -30.71 -34.57 38.91
C ALA A 65 -31.90 -33.61 38.89
N LEU A 66 -32.55 -33.44 40.04
CA LEU A 66 -33.74 -32.62 40.19
C LEU A 66 -33.59 -31.72 41.42
N VAL A 67 -33.54 -30.41 41.23
CA VAL A 67 -33.36 -29.44 42.32
C VAL A 67 -34.46 -28.37 42.25
N LYS A 68 -35.12 -28.13 43.37
CA LYS A 68 -36.13 -27.07 43.50
C LYS A 68 -35.42 -25.72 43.52
N ILE A 69 -35.88 -24.79 42.70
CA ILE A 69 -35.29 -23.44 42.59
C ILE A 69 -36.24 -22.33 43.02
N ILE A 70 -37.55 -22.56 42.96
CA ILE A 70 -38.58 -21.57 43.27
C ILE A 70 -39.77 -22.24 43.97
N GLU A 71 -40.30 -21.56 44.96
CA GLU A 71 -41.57 -21.89 45.62
C GLU A 71 -42.77 -21.36 44.82
N GLY A 72 -43.84 -22.14 44.73
CA GLY A 72 -45.08 -21.75 44.06
C GLY A 72 -45.18 -22.16 42.58
N THR A 73 -46.23 -21.68 41.92
CA THR A 73 -46.61 -22.12 40.56
C THR A 73 -46.44 -21.00 39.54
N ARG A 74 -46.09 -21.37 38.29
CA ARG A 74 -45.96 -20.45 37.16
C ARG A 74 -46.45 -21.11 35.87
N LEU A 75 -46.91 -20.29 34.93
CA LEU A 75 -47.34 -20.77 33.61
C LEU A 75 -46.21 -21.55 32.91
N PRO A 76 -46.54 -22.58 32.10
CA PRO A 76 -45.53 -23.34 31.37
C PRO A 76 -44.68 -22.47 30.44
N GLU A 77 -43.39 -22.78 30.36
CA GLU A 77 -42.46 -22.11 29.47
C GLU A 77 -42.36 -22.88 28.15
N ASN A 78 -42.63 -22.22 27.02
CA ASN A 78 -42.38 -22.80 25.70
C ASN A 78 -40.88 -22.89 25.41
N GLU A 79 -40.52 -23.76 24.45
CA GLU A 79 -39.17 -23.90 23.91
C GLU A 79 -38.67 -22.51 23.48
N TYR A 80 -37.45 -22.18 23.89
CA TYR A 80 -36.92 -20.83 23.77
C TYR A 80 -35.72 -20.83 22.83
N ALA A 81 -35.76 -19.94 21.85
CA ALA A 81 -34.66 -19.68 20.92
C ALA A 81 -33.93 -18.40 21.34
N LEU A 82 -32.67 -18.56 21.74
CA LEU A 82 -31.77 -17.45 21.98
C LEU A 82 -30.92 -17.22 20.73
N PHE A 83 -30.98 -16.01 20.18
CA PHE A 83 -30.12 -15.58 19.08
C PHE A 83 -28.99 -14.71 19.61
N THR A 84 -27.77 -15.00 19.19
CA THR A 84 -26.60 -14.15 19.46
C THR A 84 -25.90 -13.81 18.16
N THR A 85 -25.40 -12.59 18.06
CA THR A 85 -24.70 -12.08 16.88
C THR A 85 -23.41 -11.42 17.32
N ASP A 86 -22.38 -11.46 16.48
CA ASP A 86 -21.24 -10.57 16.68
C ASP A 86 -21.63 -9.10 16.39
N PRO A 87 -20.90 -8.12 16.95
CA PRO A 87 -21.21 -6.69 16.77
C PRO A 87 -21.22 -6.24 15.31
N ASP A 88 -20.40 -6.87 14.47
CA ASP A 88 -20.25 -6.53 13.04
C ASP A 88 -21.30 -7.21 12.16
N GLY A 89 -22.05 -8.18 12.71
CA GLY A 89 -23.09 -8.92 12.00
C GLY A 89 -22.54 -9.91 10.98
N TYR A 90 -21.38 -10.52 11.22
CA TYR A 90 -20.81 -11.54 10.34
C TYR A 90 -21.47 -12.91 10.49
N MET A 91 -21.96 -13.23 11.68
CA MET A 91 -22.62 -14.49 11.98
C MET A 91 -23.72 -14.30 13.03
N ALA A 92 -24.74 -15.14 12.92
CA ALA A 92 -25.74 -15.32 13.96
C ALA A 92 -25.73 -16.78 14.43
N ARG A 93 -25.85 -16.97 15.74
CA ARG A 93 -25.94 -18.28 16.38
C ARG A 93 -27.30 -18.45 17.03
N LEU A 94 -27.84 -19.64 16.91
CA LEU A 94 -29.03 -20.12 17.60
C LEU A 94 -28.61 -21.01 18.77
N ARG A 95 -29.20 -20.79 19.93
CA ARG A 95 -29.19 -21.72 21.06
C ARG A 95 -30.62 -22.01 21.48
N LEU A 96 -31.00 -23.29 21.48
CA LEU A 96 -32.32 -23.74 21.91
C LEU A 96 -32.29 -24.16 23.39
N TYR A 97 -33.34 -23.82 24.12
CA TYR A 97 -33.62 -24.31 25.47
C TYR A 97 -34.96 -25.05 25.46
N PRO A 98 -35.06 -26.21 26.14
CA PRO A 98 -36.25 -27.04 26.07
C PRO A 98 -37.46 -26.35 26.72
N PRO A 99 -38.68 -26.72 26.31
CA PRO A 99 -39.88 -26.29 27.01
C PRO A 99 -39.94 -26.89 28.41
N SER A 100 -40.69 -26.27 29.32
CA SER A 100 -41.09 -26.93 30.56
C SER A 100 -41.98 -28.16 30.28
N ASN A 101 -42.31 -28.95 31.29
CA ASN A 101 -43.07 -30.20 31.12
C ASN A 101 -44.40 -30.05 30.37
N ASP A 102 -45.05 -28.88 30.44
CA ASP A 102 -46.31 -28.58 29.76
C ASP A 102 -46.15 -27.48 28.67
N GLY A 103 -44.91 -27.13 28.33
CA GLY A 103 -44.60 -26.12 27.32
C GLY A 103 -44.65 -26.65 25.89
N LYS A 104 -44.92 -25.76 24.93
CA LYS A 104 -44.92 -26.08 23.49
C LYS A 104 -43.53 -26.00 22.88
N ARG A 105 -43.30 -26.77 21.82
CA ARG A 105 -42.08 -26.73 21.00
C ARG A 105 -42.25 -25.77 19.82
N LEU A 106 -41.16 -25.16 19.40
CA LEU A 106 -41.08 -24.31 18.22
C LEU A 106 -41.12 -25.14 16.94
N THR A 107 -41.82 -24.62 15.94
CA THR A 107 -41.74 -25.06 14.55
C THR A 107 -40.61 -24.34 13.82
N LEU A 108 -40.30 -24.77 12.59
CA LEU A 108 -39.34 -24.05 11.74
C LEU A 108 -39.84 -22.64 11.42
N GLU A 109 -41.14 -22.50 11.16
CA GLU A 109 -41.77 -21.20 10.88
C GLU A 109 -41.66 -20.25 12.07
N ASP A 110 -41.95 -20.74 13.29
CA ASP A 110 -41.76 -19.96 14.52
C ASP A 110 -40.30 -19.50 14.67
N LEU A 111 -39.36 -20.42 14.44
CA LEU A 111 -37.93 -20.15 14.59
C LEU A 111 -37.44 -19.08 13.59
N LEU A 112 -37.84 -19.18 12.32
CA LEU A 112 -37.49 -18.21 11.29
C LEU A 112 -38.14 -16.84 11.55
N SER A 113 -39.39 -16.83 12.02
CA SER A 113 -40.09 -15.59 12.42
C SER A 113 -39.38 -14.92 13.59
N LEU A 114 -39.01 -15.67 14.62
CA LEU A 114 -38.26 -15.16 15.77
C LEU A 114 -36.86 -14.68 15.39
N ALA A 115 -36.18 -15.35 14.46
CA ALA A 115 -34.88 -14.91 13.94
C ALA A 115 -35.01 -13.55 13.22
N SER A 116 -36.04 -13.40 12.39
CA SER A 116 -36.35 -12.14 11.70
C SER A 116 -36.69 -11.02 12.69
N GLN A 117 -37.50 -11.30 13.72
CA GLN A 117 -37.82 -10.35 14.78
C GLN A 117 -36.58 -9.94 15.59
N SER A 118 -35.60 -10.84 15.71
CA SER A 118 -34.29 -10.58 16.32
C SER A 118 -33.31 -9.83 15.39
N GLY A 119 -33.78 -9.42 14.20
CA GLY A 119 -33.02 -8.65 13.22
C GLY A 119 -32.19 -9.48 12.25
N ILE A 120 -32.20 -10.81 12.34
CA ILE A 120 -31.47 -11.69 11.42
C ILE A 120 -32.30 -11.82 10.14
N GLN A 121 -31.88 -11.11 9.09
CA GLN A 121 -32.63 -10.94 7.84
C GLN A 121 -31.93 -11.56 6.63
N TYR A 122 -30.66 -11.95 6.76
CA TYR A 122 -29.87 -12.44 5.63
C TYR A 122 -28.97 -13.61 6.01
N GLY A 123 -28.71 -14.47 5.03
CA GLY A 123 -27.71 -15.54 5.15
C GLY A 123 -28.12 -16.69 6.07
N ILE A 124 -29.41 -16.88 6.35
CA ILE A 124 -29.93 -17.98 7.16
C ILE A 124 -29.60 -19.32 6.47
N ILE A 125 -29.04 -20.24 7.25
CA ILE A 125 -28.70 -21.60 6.85
C ILE A 125 -29.83 -22.52 7.32
N GLU A 126 -30.89 -22.62 6.51
CA GLU A 126 -32.12 -23.37 6.87
C GLU A 126 -31.85 -24.80 7.32
N LYS A 127 -30.89 -25.49 6.67
CA LYS A 127 -30.47 -26.85 7.06
C LYS A 127 -30.01 -26.94 8.52
N ASN A 128 -29.33 -25.91 9.04
CA ASN A 128 -28.88 -25.88 10.42
C ASN A 128 -30.05 -25.63 11.39
N ALA A 129 -30.99 -24.77 11.00
CA ALA A 129 -32.22 -24.52 11.76
C ALA A 129 -33.07 -25.80 11.87
N GLU A 130 -33.27 -26.50 10.75
CA GLU A 130 -33.97 -27.79 10.73
C GLU A 130 -33.28 -28.84 11.59
N MET A 131 -31.96 -28.94 11.49
CA MET A 131 -31.17 -29.89 12.28
C MET A 131 -31.28 -29.60 13.77
N ALA A 132 -31.26 -28.32 14.17
CA ALA A 132 -31.44 -27.90 15.55
C ALA A 132 -32.78 -28.38 16.13
N LEU A 133 -33.86 -28.18 15.37
CA LEU A 133 -35.22 -28.55 15.77
C LEU A 133 -35.46 -30.06 15.72
N LYS A 134 -35.03 -30.75 14.65
CA LYS A 134 -35.19 -32.22 14.53
C LYS A 134 -34.38 -32.96 15.59
N GLY A 135 -33.13 -32.55 15.80
CA GLY A 135 -32.21 -33.17 16.74
C GLY A 135 -32.40 -32.73 18.20
N ARG A 136 -33.17 -31.66 18.44
CA ARG A 136 -33.33 -31.01 19.75
C ARG A 136 -31.98 -30.79 20.43
N LEU A 137 -31.09 -30.12 19.70
CA LEU A 137 -29.73 -29.82 20.11
C LEU A 137 -29.71 -28.68 21.13
N TYR A 138 -30.29 -28.93 22.30
CA TYR A 138 -30.38 -27.94 23.37
C TYR A 138 -29.01 -27.57 23.92
N CYS A 139 -28.92 -26.36 24.47
CA CYS A 139 -27.69 -25.83 25.09
C CYS A 139 -26.45 -25.98 24.18
N THR A 140 -26.66 -25.84 22.87
CA THR A 140 -25.64 -25.96 21.83
C THR A 140 -25.72 -24.73 20.94
N ASP A 141 -24.59 -24.08 20.69
CA ASP A 141 -24.52 -22.98 19.73
C ASP A 141 -24.48 -23.53 18.31
N ILE A 142 -25.45 -23.12 17.50
CA ILE A 142 -25.62 -23.57 16.13
C ILE A 142 -25.49 -22.35 15.24
N LEU A 143 -24.59 -22.39 14.26
CA LEU A 143 -24.49 -21.33 13.25
C LEU A 143 -25.80 -21.26 12.48
N LEU A 144 -26.57 -20.19 12.71
CA LEU A 144 -27.88 -20.00 12.10
C LEU A 144 -27.78 -19.18 10.82
N ALA A 145 -26.95 -18.14 10.81
CA ALA A 145 -26.79 -17.27 9.65
C ALA A 145 -25.34 -16.82 9.47
N ARG A 146 -24.94 -16.56 8.23
CA ARG A 146 -23.61 -16.04 7.89
C ARG A 146 -23.74 -14.90 6.88
N ALA A 147 -22.99 -13.83 7.12
CA ALA A 147 -22.87 -12.72 6.20
C ALA A 147 -22.24 -13.15 4.87
N GLN A 148 -22.56 -12.40 3.82
CA GLN A 148 -21.77 -12.39 2.59
C GLN A 148 -20.67 -11.36 2.78
N MET A 149 -19.42 -11.80 2.88
CA MET A 149 -18.29 -10.88 3.04
C MET A 149 -18.08 -10.03 1.78
N PRO A 150 -17.68 -8.75 1.90
CA PRO A 150 -17.33 -7.93 0.76
C PRO A 150 -16.13 -8.51 0.01
N VAL A 151 -16.11 -8.33 -1.31
CA VAL A 151 -14.92 -8.61 -2.12
C VAL A 151 -14.04 -7.37 -2.07
N GLN A 152 -12.81 -7.54 -1.60
CA GLN A 152 -11.89 -6.42 -1.45
C GLN A 152 -11.39 -5.91 -2.80
N GLY A 153 -11.27 -4.58 -2.91
CA GLY A 153 -10.66 -3.92 -4.05
C GLY A 153 -9.12 -3.98 -4.02
N ARG A 154 -8.48 -3.41 -5.04
CA ARG A 154 -7.03 -3.28 -5.14
C ARG A 154 -6.66 -1.81 -5.34
N ASN A 155 -5.64 -1.34 -4.63
CA ASN A 155 -5.11 0.00 -4.83
C ASN A 155 -4.48 0.13 -6.22
N ALA A 156 -4.51 1.35 -6.77
CA ALA A 156 -3.69 1.67 -7.92
C ALA A 156 -2.20 1.55 -7.57
N ARG A 157 -1.38 1.21 -8.55
CA ARG A 157 0.07 1.09 -8.41
C ARG A 157 0.75 1.76 -9.60
N ILE A 158 1.78 2.54 -9.32
CA ILE A 158 2.68 3.06 -10.36
C ILE A 158 3.96 2.23 -10.33
N GLU A 159 4.43 1.85 -11.49
CA GLU A 159 5.72 1.23 -11.73
C GLU A 159 6.54 2.16 -12.62
N TYR A 160 7.75 2.52 -12.18
CA TYR A 160 8.67 3.35 -12.95
C TYR A 160 9.67 2.43 -13.66
N ASN A 161 9.86 2.64 -14.96
CA ASN A 161 10.77 1.87 -15.81
C ASN A 161 12.15 2.52 -15.92
N PHE A 162 12.54 3.25 -14.88
CA PHE A 162 13.83 3.90 -14.70
C PHE A 162 14.17 3.88 -13.20
N ASP A 163 15.45 3.98 -12.86
CA ASP A 163 15.85 4.02 -11.45
C ASP A 163 15.51 5.38 -10.81
N ALA A 164 14.36 5.44 -10.14
CA ALA A 164 13.89 6.64 -9.44
C ALA A 164 14.71 7.00 -8.20
N ASN A 165 15.60 6.12 -7.72
CA ASN A 165 16.41 6.32 -6.51
C ASN A 165 17.92 6.27 -6.78
N LYS A 166 18.34 6.42 -8.04
CA LYS A 166 19.76 6.37 -8.42
C LYS A 166 20.54 7.39 -7.59
N THR A 167 21.41 6.88 -6.73
CA THR A 167 22.17 7.64 -5.73
C THR A 167 23.66 7.34 -5.87
N ASN A 168 24.49 8.33 -5.50
CA ASN A 168 25.95 8.38 -5.63
C ASN A 168 26.67 7.16 -5.03
N THR A 169 26.77 6.08 -5.80
CA THR A 169 27.61 4.94 -5.46
C THR A 169 28.74 4.85 -6.48
N PRO A 170 30.01 5.04 -6.08
CA PRO A 170 31.14 4.85 -6.96
C PRO A 170 31.16 3.41 -7.48
N GLU A 171 31.34 3.23 -8.79
CA GLU A 171 31.56 1.89 -9.35
C GLU A 171 32.93 1.36 -8.87
N MET A 172 32.94 0.19 -8.23
CA MET A 172 34.18 -0.55 -7.93
C MET A 172 34.60 -1.33 -9.17
N SER A 173 35.84 -1.12 -9.63
CA SER A 173 36.42 -1.92 -10.72
C SER A 173 36.72 -3.35 -10.25
N GLU A 174 36.82 -4.30 -11.18
CA GLU A 174 37.11 -5.73 -10.90
C GLU A 174 38.42 -5.96 -10.11
N ASP A 175 39.38 -5.04 -10.22
CA ASP A 175 40.66 -5.06 -9.49
C ASP A 175 40.62 -4.37 -8.11
N GLY A 176 39.45 -3.93 -7.65
CA GLY A 176 39.25 -3.28 -6.35
C GLY A 176 39.70 -1.81 -6.28
N SER A 177 40.11 -1.20 -7.40
CA SER A 177 40.29 0.24 -7.51
C SER A 177 38.93 0.94 -7.62
N VAL A 178 38.75 2.01 -6.83
CA VAL A 178 37.57 2.88 -6.91
C VAL A 178 37.95 4.08 -7.77
N ASP A 179 37.32 4.19 -8.93
CA ASP A 179 37.50 5.36 -9.79
C ASP A 179 36.52 6.46 -9.35
N PHE A 180 37.03 7.42 -8.58
CA PHE A 180 36.25 8.56 -8.09
C PHE A 180 35.84 9.54 -9.20
N HIS A 181 36.31 9.35 -10.45
CA HIS A 181 35.90 10.17 -11.58
C HIS A 181 34.58 9.72 -12.23
N LYS A 182 34.10 8.49 -11.99
CA LYS A 182 32.86 7.99 -12.63
C LYS A 182 31.75 7.80 -11.60
N LEU A 183 30.94 8.84 -11.43
CA LEU A 183 29.68 8.77 -10.69
C LEU A 183 28.54 8.72 -11.73
N ASP A 184 27.93 7.54 -11.95
CA ASP A 184 26.80 7.40 -12.90
C ASP A 184 25.50 7.93 -12.27
N MET A 185 25.41 9.26 -12.17
CA MET A 185 24.26 9.98 -11.60
C MET A 185 23.12 10.19 -12.61
N ILE A 186 23.30 9.74 -13.86
CA ILE A 186 22.41 10.06 -14.96
C ILE A 186 21.58 8.83 -15.30
N GLU A 187 20.26 8.96 -15.21
CA GLU A 187 19.34 7.93 -15.67
C GLU A 187 18.88 8.27 -17.08
N ARG A 188 19.51 7.59 -18.05
CA ARG A 188 19.38 7.90 -19.47
C ARG A 188 18.10 7.28 -20.03
N VAL A 189 17.35 8.08 -20.77
CA VAL A 189 16.16 7.65 -21.50
C VAL A 189 16.20 8.12 -22.94
N LYS A 190 15.54 7.37 -23.83
CA LYS A 190 15.38 7.71 -25.25
C LYS A 190 14.03 8.37 -25.49
N GLU A 191 13.97 9.18 -26.54
CA GLU A 191 12.69 9.64 -27.10
C GLU A 191 11.79 8.44 -27.42
N GLY A 192 10.52 8.52 -27.02
CA GLY A 192 9.53 7.44 -27.16
C GLY A 192 9.67 6.32 -26.14
N GLN A 193 10.63 6.37 -25.20
CA GLN A 193 10.77 5.34 -24.16
C GLN A 193 9.62 5.41 -23.16
N LEU A 194 9.10 4.24 -22.78
CA LEU A 194 8.12 4.08 -21.70
C LEU A 194 8.80 4.35 -20.34
N LEU A 195 8.35 5.37 -19.63
CA LEU A 195 8.90 5.84 -18.35
C LEU A 195 8.16 5.27 -17.14
N ALA A 196 6.84 5.14 -17.22
CA ALA A 196 6.04 4.63 -16.11
C ALA A 196 4.73 4.00 -16.58
N THR A 197 4.24 3.04 -15.80
CA THR A 197 2.95 2.37 -16.01
C THR A 197 2.11 2.47 -14.74
N LEU A 198 0.87 2.92 -14.89
CA LEU A 198 -0.16 2.97 -13.85
C LEU A 198 -1.10 1.79 -14.02
N THR A 199 -1.11 0.89 -13.04
CA THR A 199 -2.18 -0.08 -12.87
C THR A 199 -3.32 0.59 -12.10
N PRO A 200 -4.53 0.74 -12.68
CA PRO A 200 -5.66 1.38 -12.02
C PRO A 200 -6.13 0.67 -10.76
N ALA A 201 -6.78 1.42 -9.88
CA ALA A 201 -7.46 0.83 -8.73
C ALA A 201 -8.68 0.03 -9.19
N VAL A 202 -8.90 -1.12 -8.55
CA VAL A 202 -10.09 -1.95 -8.78
C VAL A 202 -10.99 -1.82 -7.57
N GLN A 203 -12.22 -1.33 -7.77
CA GLN A 203 -13.19 -1.22 -6.68
C GLN A 203 -13.60 -2.60 -6.18
N GLY A 204 -13.78 -2.70 -4.86
CA GLY A 204 -14.38 -3.89 -4.26
C GLY A 204 -15.89 -3.92 -4.47
N THR A 205 -16.51 -5.06 -4.17
CA THR A 205 -17.97 -5.19 -4.18
C THR A 205 -18.50 -5.29 -2.75
N GLU A 206 -19.63 -4.64 -2.48
CA GLU A 206 -20.26 -4.71 -1.16
C GLU A 206 -20.70 -6.13 -0.82
N GLY A 207 -20.48 -6.48 0.44
CA GLY A 207 -21.08 -7.66 1.07
C GLY A 207 -22.39 -7.30 1.75
N LYS A 208 -22.95 -8.25 2.49
CA LYS A 208 -24.20 -8.09 3.23
C LYS A 208 -24.12 -8.81 4.58
N SER A 209 -24.32 -8.08 5.66
CA SER A 209 -24.32 -8.64 7.02
C SER A 209 -25.54 -9.51 7.26
N VAL A 210 -25.56 -10.29 8.36
CA VAL A 210 -26.74 -11.08 8.76
C VAL A 210 -27.96 -10.22 9.05
N PHE A 211 -27.78 -8.94 9.34
CA PHE A 211 -28.86 -7.95 9.52
C PHE A 211 -29.38 -7.37 8.21
N GLY A 212 -28.82 -7.79 7.06
CA GLY A 212 -29.18 -7.27 5.74
C GLY A 212 -28.54 -5.93 5.39
N ARG A 213 -27.65 -5.38 6.24
CA ARG A 213 -26.95 -4.10 6.00
C ARG A 213 -25.76 -4.32 5.05
N PRO A 214 -25.43 -3.33 4.19
CA PRO A 214 -24.26 -3.44 3.31
C PRO A 214 -22.97 -3.44 4.13
N LEU A 215 -22.06 -4.36 3.80
CA LEU A 215 -20.70 -4.40 4.33
C LEU A 215 -19.77 -3.83 3.27
N LYS A 216 -19.16 -2.68 3.55
CA LYS A 216 -18.32 -1.98 2.57
C LYS A 216 -16.94 -2.63 2.45
N PRO A 217 -16.39 -2.79 1.23
CA PRO A 217 -15.00 -3.14 1.08
C PRO A 217 -14.09 -2.00 1.58
N ALA A 218 -12.81 -2.32 1.77
CA ALA A 218 -11.81 -1.31 2.09
C ALA A 218 -11.75 -0.24 0.98
N LYS A 219 -11.51 1.01 1.37
CA LYS A 219 -11.30 2.10 0.42
C LYS A 219 -10.03 1.84 -0.38
N VAL A 220 -10.14 1.92 -1.71
CA VAL A 220 -8.98 1.84 -2.60
C VAL A 220 -8.37 3.22 -2.82
N LYS A 221 -7.05 3.26 -2.95
CA LYS A 221 -6.29 4.47 -3.30
C LYS A 221 -6.20 4.58 -4.81
N ASN A 222 -6.64 5.72 -5.36
CA ASN A 222 -6.39 6.09 -6.75
C ASN A 222 -5.05 6.82 -6.84
N LEU A 223 -4.34 6.59 -7.94
CA LEU A 223 -3.10 7.27 -8.29
C LEU A 223 -3.24 7.84 -9.70
N VAL A 224 -2.43 8.84 -10.01
CA VAL A 224 -2.33 9.45 -11.33
C VAL A 224 -0.86 9.59 -11.69
N LEU A 225 -0.53 9.38 -12.96
CA LEU A 225 0.79 9.71 -13.49
C LEU A 225 0.89 11.22 -13.62
N LYS A 226 1.94 11.81 -13.04
CA LYS A 226 2.24 13.24 -13.16
C LYS A 226 3.54 13.41 -13.90
N HIS A 227 3.55 14.31 -14.87
CA HIS A 227 4.76 14.63 -15.62
C HIS A 227 4.95 16.13 -15.73
N GLY A 228 6.21 16.53 -15.84
CA GLY A 228 6.64 17.87 -16.19
C GLY A 228 6.80 18.01 -17.70
N LYS A 229 7.84 18.77 -18.09
CA LYS A 229 8.19 18.96 -19.50
C LYS A 229 8.79 17.68 -20.09
N HIS A 230 8.65 17.57 -21.42
CA HIS A 230 9.27 16.53 -22.25
C HIS A 230 8.86 15.09 -21.92
N ALA A 231 7.65 14.92 -21.39
CA ALA A 231 6.98 13.65 -21.27
C ALA A 231 5.48 13.86 -21.54
N HIS A 232 4.81 12.81 -22.00
CA HIS A 232 3.37 12.79 -22.22
C HIS A 232 2.77 11.47 -21.72
N LEU A 233 1.44 11.45 -21.57
CA LEU A 233 0.68 10.25 -21.24
C LEU A 233 0.02 9.65 -22.48
N SER A 234 -0.20 8.34 -22.46
CA SER A 234 -1.09 7.65 -23.38
C SER A 234 -2.54 8.18 -23.29
N GLU A 235 -3.36 7.90 -24.31
CA GLU A 235 -4.76 8.36 -24.35
C GLU A 235 -5.59 7.88 -23.14
N ASP A 236 -5.31 6.67 -22.65
CA ASP A 236 -5.94 6.08 -21.47
C ASP A 236 -5.33 6.54 -20.14
N GLN A 237 -4.27 7.36 -20.19
CA GLN A 237 -3.51 7.88 -19.05
C GLN A 237 -2.85 6.80 -18.17
N LEU A 238 -2.65 5.59 -18.71
CA LEU A 238 -2.05 4.47 -17.98
C LEU A 238 -0.56 4.32 -18.21
N GLU A 239 -0.02 4.95 -19.25
CA GLU A 239 1.39 4.86 -19.60
C GLU A 239 1.96 6.26 -19.80
N MET A 240 3.23 6.44 -19.44
CA MET A 240 3.97 7.68 -19.64
C MET A 240 5.16 7.43 -20.54
N TYR A 241 5.36 8.32 -21.51
CA TYR A 241 6.43 8.24 -22.49
C TYR A 241 7.28 9.51 -22.49
N SER A 242 8.56 9.35 -22.84
CA SER A 242 9.50 10.46 -23.01
C SER A 242 9.33 11.13 -24.37
N ASP A 243 9.27 12.46 -24.43
CA ASP A 243 9.24 13.21 -25.70
C ASP A 243 10.63 13.44 -26.29
N VAL A 244 11.68 13.27 -25.48
CA VAL A 244 13.06 13.57 -25.87
C VAL A 244 14.01 12.51 -25.31
N SER A 245 15.19 12.39 -25.90
CA SER A 245 16.30 11.66 -25.29
C SER A 245 17.00 12.55 -24.26
N GLY A 246 17.41 11.99 -23.12
CA GLY A 246 18.07 12.75 -22.06
C GLY A 246 18.03 12.07 -20.69
N ASN A 247 17.96 12.88 -19.63
CA ASN A 247 17.96 12.45 -18.24
C ASN A 247 16.54 12.49 -17.66
N VAL A 248 16.11 11.39 -17.03
CA VAL A 248 14.83 11.31 -16.31
C VAL A 248 15.03 11.43 -14.81
N THR A 249 14.16 12.20 -14.16
CA THR A 249 14.16 12.36 -12.69
C THR A 249 12.74 12.30 -12.14
N LEU A 250 12.60 11.84 -10.89
CA LEU A 250 11.33 11.82 -10.17
C LEU A 250 11.40 12.79 -8.98
N VAL A 251 10.56 13.82 -8.98
CA VAL A 251 10.48 14.79 -7.88
C VAL A 251 9.03 14.93 -7.45
N ASN A 252 8.74 14.63 -6.17
CA ASN A 252 7.38 14.71 -5.60
C ASN A 252 6.32 13.98 -6.46
N ASP A 253 6.61 12.73 -6.83
CA ASP A 253 5.78 11.88 -7.71
C ASP A 253 5.54 12.46 -9.11
N THR A 254 6.36 13.42 -9.55
CA THR A 254 6.29 14.02 -10.88
C THR A 254 7.54 13.68 -11.66
N VAL A 255 7.36 13.09 -12.84
CA VAL A 255 8.46 12.69 -13.73
C VAL A 255 8.87 13.89 -14.59
N PHE A 256 10.17 14.17 -14.65
CA PHE A 256 10.73 15.21 -15.50
C PHE A 256 11.77 14.58 -16.43
N VAL A 257 11.71 14.93 -17.70
CA VAL A 257 12.76 14.60 -18.65
C VAL A 257 13.43 15.89 -19.10
N SER A 258 14.76 15.89 -19.17
CA SER A 258 15.54 17.01 -19.69
C SER A 258 16.56 16.52 -20.69
N ASN A 259 16.65 17.19 -21.83
CA ASN A 259 17.76 17.05 -22.77
C ASN A 259 19.00 17.87 -22.35
N VAL A 260 18.90 18.63 -21.25
CA VAL A 260 20.00 19.38 -20.62
C VAL A 260 20.30 18.79 -19.24
N TYR A 261 21.54 18.34 -19.03
CA TYR A 261 22.01 17.96 -17.70
C TYR A 261 22.53 19.21 -16.97
N GLU A 262 21.83 19.64 -15.93
CA GLU A 262 22.22 20.79 -15.13
C GLU A 262 23.03 20.37 -13.90
N VAL A 263 24.26 20.86 -13.80
CA VAL A 263 25.13 20.71 -12.62
C VAL A 263 24.99 21.96 -11.76
N PRO A 264 24.36 21.89 -10.58
CA PRO A 264 24.07 23.07 -9.76
C PRO A 264 25.31 23.68 -9.10
N ALA A 265 26.43 22.97 -9.11
CA ALA A 265 27.68 23.35 -8.44
C ALA A 265 28.90 23.13 -9.37
N ASP A 266 30.07 22.99 -8.77
CA ASP A 266 31.33 22.77 -9.48
C ASP A 266 31.45 21.32 -9.98
N VAL A 267 32.07 21.14 -11.15
CA VAL A 267 32.55 19.84 -11.62
C VAL A 267 33.93 19.60 -11.03
N GLY A 268 34.05 18.56 -10.21
CA GLY A 268 35.21 18.31 -9.35
C GLY A 268 35.09 16.99 -8.60
N PRO A 269 35.79 16.81 -7.46
CA PRO A 269 35.83 15.53 -6.74
C PRO A 269 34.47 14.96 -6.34
N SER A 270 33.49 15.83 -6.11
CA SER A 270 32.13 15.43 -5.71
C SER A 270 31.23 15.05 -6.88
N THR A 271 31.57 15.47 -8.10
CA THR A 271 30.74 15.32 -9.30
C THR A 271 31.33 14.29 -10.27
N GLY A 272 32.67 14.20 -10.34
CA GLY A 272 33.38 13.37 -11.30
C GLY A 272 33.41 13.98 -12.71
N ASP A 273 33.90 13.19 -13.66
CA ASP A 273 33.79 13.48 -15.09
C ASP A 273 32.34 13.33 -15.55
N ILE A 274 31.95 14.12 -16.55
CA ILE A 274 30.60 14.11 -17.10
C ILE A 274 30.67 13.60 -18.53
N ASP A 275 29.85 12.61 -18.85
CA ASP A 275 29.65 12.12 -20.22
C ASP A 275 28.15 11.99 -20.49
N TYR A 276 27.60 12.96 -21.23
CA TYR A 276 26.16 13.12 -21.40
C TYR A 276 25.73 13.17 -22.87
N ASP A 277 24.72 12.37 -23.20
CA ASP A 277 24.08 12.40 -24.52
C ASP A 277 22.97 13.46 -24.53
N GLY A 278 23.39 14.72 -24.69
CA GLY A 278 22.55 15.91 -24.68
C GLY A 278 23.41 17.14 -24.42
N SER A 279 22.80 18.24 -23.99
CA SER A 279 23.53 19.45 -23.60
C SER A 279 23.86 19.41 -22.10
N VAL A 280 24.96 20.03 -21.67
CA VAL A 280 25.36 20.14 -20.27
C VAL A 280 25.42 21.61 -19.87
N GLU A 281 24.77 21.97 -18.76
CA GLU A 281 24.88 23.30 -18.17
C GLU A 281 25.47 23.21 -16.77
N ILE A 282 26.60 23.88 -16.53
CA ILE A 282 27.31 23.89 -15.26
C ILE A 282 27.16 25.28 -14.64
N LYS A 283 26.50 25.36 -13.47
CA LYS A 283 26.31 26.63 -12.75
C LYS A 283 27.59 27.10 -12.05
N GLY A 284 28.46 26.16 -11.67
CA GLY A 284 29.74 26.41 -11.02
C GLY A 284 30.94 26.43 -11.98
N ASN A 285 32.12 26.11 -11.42
CA ASN A 285 33.39 25.99 -12.12
C ASN A 285 33.64 24.57 -12.61
N VAL A 286 34.56 24.40 -13.56
CA VAL A 286 35.11 23.08 -13.92
C VAL A 286 36.55 23.04 -13.44
N LEU A 287 36.81 22.22 -12.41
CA LEU A 287 38.11 22.13 -11.76
C LEU A 287 39.13 21.35 -12.59
N SER A 288 40.40 21.51 -12.25
CA SER A 288 41.49 20.91 -13.00
C SER A 288 41.52 19.39 -12.92
N GLY A 289 41.80 18.77 -14.06
CA GLY A 289 41.87 17.32 -14.21
C GLY A 289 40.53 16.64 -14.50
N TYR A 290 39.42 17.39 -14.62
CA TYR A 290 38.11 16.83 -14.95
C TYR A 290 37.76 16.99 -16.42
N THR A 291 36.90 16.10 -16.90
CA THR A 291 36.43 16.06 -18.29
C THR A 291 34.92 16.20 -18.35
N VAL A 292 34.42 17.06 -19.24
CA VAL A 292 32.99 17.18 -19.57
C VAL A 292 32.81 16.90 -21.06
N LYS A 293 32.05 15.86 -21.37
CA LYS A 293 31.65 15.48 -22.73
C LYS A 293 30.14 15.61 -22.87
N ALA A 294 29.72 16.21 -23.97
CA ALA A 294 28.33 16.39 -24.33
C ALA A 294 28.15 16.13 -25.84
N SER A 295 27.13 15.37 -26.24
CA SER A 295 26.78 15.27 -27.67
C SER A 295 26.16 16.58 -28.19
N GLY A 296 25.57 17.38 -27.29
CA GLY A 296 25.03 18.71 -27.57
C GLY A 296 25.95 19.85 -27.13
N ASP A 297 25.34 20.92 -26.62
CA ASP A 297 26.04 22.13 -26.19
C ASP A 297 26.61 21.98 -24.77
N ILE A 298 27.76 22.59 -24.49
CA ILE A 298 28.28 22.77 -23.12
C ILE A 298 28.21 24.24 -22.75
N THR A 299 27.56 24.57 -21.64
CA THR A 299 27.56 25.92 -21.06
C THR A 299 28.13 25.89 -19.66
N VAL A 300 29.12 26.74 -19.38
CA VAL A 300 29.72 26.89 -18.04
C VAL A 300 29.55 28.34 -17.57
N ASN A 301 28.90 28.51 -16.43
CA ASN A 301 28.66 29.83 -15.84
C ASN A 301 29.84 30.32 -14.97
N GLY A 302 30.64 29.40 -14.43
CA GLY A 302 31.88 29.69 -13.70
C GLY A 302 33.12 29.76 -14.59
N ALA A 303 34.29 29.55 -13.99
CA ALA A 303 35.58 29.47 -14.67
C ALA A 303 35.95 28.00 -14.98
N VAL A 304 36.76 27.81 -16.01
CA VAL A 304 37.32 26.49 -16.36
C VAL A 304 38.81 26.52 -16.06
N GLU A 305 39.28 25.61 -15.22
CA GLU A 305 40.67 25.58 -14.76
C GLU A 305 41.32 24.28 -15.20
N GLY A 306 42.20 24.29 -16.21
CA GLY A 306 42.97 23.11 -16.63
C GLY A 306 42.15 21.83 -16.81
N ALA A 307 40.99 21.93 -17.46
CA ALA A 307 40.02 20.85 -17.68
C ALA A 307 39.82 20.57 -19.19
N VAL A 308 39.14 19.46 -19.50
CA VAL A 308 38.82 19.05 -20.88
C VAL A 308 37.33 19.18 -21.14
N LEU A 309 36.95 19.99 -22.13
CA LEU A 309 35.57 20.13 -22.59
C LEU A 309 35.45 19.63 -24.03
N ASN A 310 34.52 18.72 -24.29
CA ASN A 310 34.23 18.20 -25.63
C ASN A 310 32.72 18.25 -25.93
N ALA A 311 32.32 19.03 -26.91
CA ALA A 311 30.93 19.22 -27.30
C ALA A 311 30.69 18.85 -28.78
N GLY A 312 29.67 18.04 -29.05
CA GLY A 312 29.15 17.87 -30.43
C GLY A 312 28.36 19.09 -30.93
N GLY A 313 28.02 20.01 -30.02
CA GLY A 313 27.44 21.32 -30.32
C GLY A 313 28.43 22.46 -30.12
N LYS A 314 27.97 23.55 -29.51
CA LYS A 314 28.81 24.73 -29.17
C LYS A 314 29.29 24.68 -27.71
N ILE A 315 30.40 25.33 -27.41
CA ILE A 315 30.87 25.57 -26.04
C ILE A 315 30.70 27.06 -25.69
N VAL A 316 30.04 27.35 -24.57
CA VAL A 316 29.86 28.72 -24.06
C VAL A 316 30.40 28.83 -22.64
N LEU A 317 31.46 29.60 -22.45
CA LEU A 317 31.98 29.98 -21.14
C LEU A 317 31.57 31.41 -20.81
N LYS A 318 30.86 31.61 -19.70
CA LYS A 318 30.44 32.96 -19.26
C LYS A 318 31.58 33.77 -18.64
N ARG A 319 32.67 33.12 -18.25
CA ARG A 319 33.89 33.77 -17.72
C ARG A 319 35.07 33.51 -18.64
N GLY A 320 35.71 32.35 -18.53
CA GLY A 320 36.90 32.05 -19.30
C GLY A 320 37.56 30.75 -18.89
N ILE A 321 38.64 30.41 -19.60
CA ILE A 321 39.48 29.25 -19.33
C ILE A 321 40.91 29.67 -18.97
N GLN A 322 41.41 29.11 -17.88
CA GLN A 322 42.82 29.13 -17.47
C GLN A 322 43.38 27.72 -17.58
N GLY A 323 43.95 27.38 -18.73
CA GLY A 323 44.29 25.99 -19.05
C GLY A 323 45.52 25.44 -18.34
N MET A 324 46.40 26.30 -17.80
CA MET A 324 47.66 25.90 -17.16
C MET A 324 48.50 24.90 -18.01
N GLY A 325 48.41 25.00 -19.35
CA GLY A 325 49.08 24.10 -20.29
C GLY A 325 48.40 22.73 -20.50
N LYS A 326 47.25 22.49 -19.86
CA LYS A 326 46.48 21.23 -19.92
C LYS A 326 45.02 21.40 -20.34
N GLY A 327 44.52 22.64 -20.38
CA GLY A 327 43.14 22.95 -20.77
C GLY A 327 42.89 22.67 -22.25
N ILE A 328 41.86 21.88 -22.54
CA ILE A 328 41.44 21.54 -23.90
C ILE A 328 39.96 21.87 -24.06
N MET A 329 39.60 22.63 -25.09
CA MET A 329 38.21 22.77 -25.50
C MET A 329 38.06 22.35 -26.96
N GLN A 330 37.16 21.41 -27.21
CA GLN A 330 36.83 20.94 -28.54
C GLN A 330 35.31 21.03 -28.76
N ALA A 331 34.90 21.70 -29.82
CA ALA A 331 33.49 21.82 -30.20
C ALA A 331 33.34 21.59 -31.69
N ASP A 332 32.33 20.82 -32.11
CA ASP A 332 31.98 20.74 -33.54
C ASP A 332 31.31 22.04 -34.03
N GLY A 333 30.71 22.81 -33.12
CA GLY A 333 30.18 24.16 -33.37
C GLY A 333 31.11 25.28 -32.89
N ASP A 334 30.49 26.42 -32.54
CA ASP A 334 31.19 27.62 -32.08
C ASP A 334 31.76 27.46 -30.65
N ILE A 335 32.84 28.17 -30.36
CA ILE A 335 33.37 28.33 -29.01
C ILE A 335 33.33 29.81 -28.63
N ILE A 336 32.61 30.12 -27.56
CA ILE A 336 32.40 31.48 -27.05
C ILE A 336 32.92 31.53 -25.62
N SER A 337 33.87 32.43 -25.35
CA SER A 337 34.47 32.59 -24.02
C SER A 337 34.91 34.03 -23.83
N ASN A 338 34.77 34.68 -22.67
CA ASN A 338 35.31 36.04 -22.55
C ASN A 338 36.85 36.02 -22.55
N PHE A 339 37.46 34.96 -22.02
CA PHE A 339 38.91 34.87 -21.88
C PHE A 339 39.44 33.45 -22.12
N ILE A 340 40.58 33.34 -22.81
CA ILE A 340 41.26 32.07 -23.09
C ILE A 340 42.75 32.23 -22.77
N GLU A 341 43.27 31.45 -21.83
CA GLU A 341 44.69 31.46 -21.49
C GLU A 341 45.29 30.07 -21.35
N SER A 342 46.53 29.90 -21.83
CA SER A 342 47.33 28.67 -21.67
C SER A 342 46.57 27.39 -22.03
N SER A 343 45.81 27.41 -23.12
CA SER A 343 44.86 26.36 -23.51
C SER A 343 44.97 25.97 -24.99
N ARG A 344 44.47 24.78 -25.33
CA ARG A 344 44.33 24.31 -26.72
C ARG A 344 42.86 24.26 -27.12
N ILE A 345 42.50 25.01 -28.16
CA ILE A 345 41.12 25.20 -28.58
C ILE A 345 40.94 24.72 -30.01
N THR A 346 39.90 23.91 -30.26
CA THR A 346 39.54 23.45 -31.60
C THR A 346 38.03 23.61 -31.79
N SER A 347 37.64 24.44 -32.76
CA SER A 347 36.23 24.70 -33.09
C SER A 347 35.96 24.35 -34.55
N GLY A 348 34.90 23.59 -34.80
CA GLY A 348 34.35 23.34 -36.14
C GLY A 348 33.57 24.53 -36.71
N GLY A 349 33.33 25.57 -35.90
CA GLY A 349 32.76 26.85 -36.30
C GLY A 349 33.69 28.03 -36.01
N LYS A 350 33.17 29.02 -35.30
CA LYS A 350 33.88 30.26 -34.91
C LYS A 350 34.41 30.18 -33.49
N VAL A 351 35.53 30.85 -33.25
CA VAL A 351 36.00 31.15 -31.89
C VAL A 351 35.79 32.64 -31.62
N ILE A 352 35.01 32.96 -30.58
CA ILE A 352 34.70 34.33 -30.17
C ILE A 352 35.25 34.55 -28.75
N SER A 353 36.15 35.53 -28.59
CA SER A 353 36.71 35.88 -27.29
C SER A 353 36.98 37.37 -27.12
N ASP A 354 37.11 37.86 -25.87
CA ASP A 354 37.60 39.22 -25.63
C ASP A 354 39.14 39.27 -25.62
N ALA A 355 39.81 38.18 -25.19
CA ALA A 355 41.27 38.05 -25.23
C ALA A 355 41.73 36.58 -25.29
N ILE A 356 42.85 36.33 -25.97
CA ILE A 356 43.45 35.00 -26.15
C ILE A 356 44.94 35.08 -25.87
N MET A 357 45.43 34.48 -24.78
CA MET A 357 46.83 34.58 -24.36
C MET A 357 47.49 33.20 -24.26
N HIS A 358 48.72 33.08 -24.77
CA HIS A 358 49.55 31.87 -24.64
C HIS A 358 48.81 30.58 -25.04
N SER A 359 47.97 30.63 -26.08
CA SER A 359 47.05 29.54 -26.43
C SER A 359 47.16 29.16 -27.90
N ASP A 360 46.93 27.88 -28.19
CA ASP A 360 46.83 27.35 -29.55
C ASP A 360 45.36 27.26 -29.94
N VAL A 361 44.92 28.08 -30.90
CA VAL A 361 43.51 28.17 -31.30
C VAL A 361 43.35 27.84 -32.77
N ILE A 362 42.49 26.85 -33.06
CA ILE A 362 42.08 26.47 -34.40
C ILE A 362 40.57 26.65 -34.51
N ALA A 363 40.14 27.44 -35.48
CA ALA A 363 38.73 27.61 -35.86
C ALA A 363 38.59 27.30 -37.34
N HIS A 364 37.55 26.57 -37.71
CA HIS A 364 37.28 26.24 -39.12
C HIS A 364 36.71 27.43 -39.90
N ASP A 365 35.89 28.28 -39.28
CA ASP A 365 35.33 29.47 -39.91
C ASP A 365 36.20 30.71 -39.64
N SER A 366 36.17 31.24 -38.41
CA SER A 366 36.89 32.48 -38.08
C SER A 366 37.20 32.60 -36.58
N ILE A 367 38.24 33.38 -36.27
CA ILE A 367 38.62 33.76 -34.90
C ILE A 367 38.33 35.26 -34.74
N LEU A 368 37.45 35.61 -33.79
CA LEU A 368 37.00 36.97 -33.52
C LEU A 368 37.40 37.39 -32.11
N VAL A 369 38.23 38.44 -32.01
CA VAL A 369 38.69 39.00 -30.73
C VAL A 369 38.17 40.42 -30.55
N HIS A 370 37.35 40.66 -29.52
CA HIS A 370 36.59 41.92 -29.35
C HIS A 370 37.01 42.81 -28.17
N GLY A 371 38.00 42.42 -27.36
CA GLY A 371 38.39 43.15 -26.15
C GLY A 371 39.17 44.45 -26.41
N LYS A 372 39.03 45.43 -25.50
CA LYS A 372 39.74 46.73 -25.51
C LYS A 372 41.28 46.63 -25.44
N ARG A 373 41.82 45.44 -25.12
CA ARG A 373 43.24 45.08 -25.08
C ARG A 373 43.50 43.78 -25.85
N GLY A 374 42.78 43.55 -26.94
CA GLY A 374 42.92 42.32 -27.73
C GLY A 374 44.38 42.12 -28.17
N LEU A 375 45.00 41.08 -27.63
CA LEU A 375 46.22 40.44 -28.11
C LEU A 375 45.87 39.00 -28.44
#